data_AF-A0A9W8VJA3-F1
#
_entry.id   AF-A0A9W8VJA3-F1
#
_cell.length_a   1.000
_cell.length_b   1.000
_cell.length_c   1.000
_cell.angle_alpha   90.00
_cell.angle_beta   90.00
_cell.angle_gamma   90.00
#
_symmetry.space_group_name_H-M   'P 1'
#
loop_
_entity.id
_entity.type
_entity.pdbx_description
1 polymer ?
#
loop_
_entity_poly.entity_id
_entity_poly.type
_entity_poly.pdbx_seq_one_letter_code
_entity_poly.pdbx_strand_id
1 'polypeptide(L)'
;MNNAPERSSSQPPRKKARKRDPKKRCAACAHLFSKQGLKKLNSHDGLTHRTHGEYLASIREGCDLCHFIFELASKEYGRKWARDEHLVFQNSKQGAKGQKQSINTLQGGLKGENGHITIYPFVKQGIGLLVFLQSYNLGHRNCRYSRDTVLPTRVLRVSGRDGPGPAVQLQINETELRGSYLALSYCWGKQDLSKQTNLSELRKNNQQDLAREIKQEELEQSIRDAIYVTQQLDFNYLWVDRFCIVQDCPEDKRHEISKMAITYKNAAITLAAGTATGASEGFLDVTARKNATFLPEHKFDIPMRKGPNGTVYLSGEPYEPDHPLDKRGWTLQEFMLSSRMLIFSDYQLLWQCKETELQSVTGNDAGLEYQQHLESLPWMSFDDEGEPSYGTHDSEKLYLWKTIIHQFTDRDLTNSEDRLPAVTGITTELEKLWQDSHIYGHWLRWFIQLLAWYKPDIDRVKERYLKRAPSWSWVSVDGGIRFEDPIEVEDATVEILTAATVRLSCRILEYDDIDEFKRDSVLERPDFINTAVTAELGDKECQYLLLGKTRKDDNRESERGLGLLVLKTNSGCYRRVGLVIFMDMSIWGEAGHQSIELEPKER
;
A
#
# COMPACT_ATOMS: atom_id res chain seq x y z
N MET A 1 -56.21 38.67 33.63
CA MET A 1 -56.32 37.30 34.18
C MET A 1 -55.27 36.44 33.51
N ASN A 2 -54.63 35.57 34.30
CA ASN A 2 -53.53 34.65 34.00
C ASN A 2 -52.09 35.20 34.15
N ASN A 3 -51.63 35.04 35.40
CA ASN A 3 -50.27 35.04 35.91
C ASN A 3 -49.44 33.88 35.32
N ALA A 4 -48.15 34.13 35.08
CA ALA A 4 -47.09 33.16 35.34
C ALA A 4 -45.78 33.93 35.66
N PRO A 5 -45.12 33.67 36.81
CA PRO A 5 -43.98 34.47 37.28
C PRO A 5 -42.62 33.91 36.81
N GLU A 6 -41.71 34.82 36.44
CA GLU A 6 -40.29 34.54 36.20
C GLU A 6 -39.63 34.05 37.49
N ARG A 7 -39.16 32.80 37.51
CA ARG A 7 -38.32 32.26 38.59
C ARG A 7 -36.86 32.64 38.36
N SER A 8 -36.33 33.46 39.26
CA SER A 8 -34.90 33.61 39.48
C SER A 8 -34.30 32.27 39.94
N SER A 9 -33.28 31.78 39.23
CA SER A 9 -32.42 30.72 39.72
C SER A 9 -30.98 31.22 39.74
N SER A 10 -30.48 31.40 40.96
CA SER A 10 -29.10 31.68 41.29
C SER A 10 -28.22 30.51 40.85
N GLN A 11 -27.48 30.68 39.75
CA GLN A 11 -26.39 29.75 39.42
C GLN A 11 -25.24 29.93 40.43
N PRO A 12 -24.74 28.84 41.05
CA PRO A 12 -23.54 28.89 41.86
C PRO A 12 -22.33 29.24 40.97
N PRO A 13 -21.28 29.90 41.50
CA PRO A 13 -20.17 30.36 40.68
C PRO A 13 -19.49 29.18 39.99
N ARG A 14 -19.46 29.22 38.66
CA ARG A 14 -18.69 28.30 37.81
C ARG A 14 -17.26 28.21 38.37
N LYS A 15 -16.91 27.07 38.97
CA LYS A 15 -15.53 26.74 39.31
C LYS A 15 -14.71 26.90 38.04
N LYS A 16 -13.84 27.92 37.99
CA LYS A 16 -12.85 28.09 36.93
C LYS A 16 -12.15 26.74 36.75
N ALA A 17 -12.32 26.12 35.59
CA ALA A 17 -11.53 24.96 35.21
C ALA A 17 -10.06 25.36 35.38
N ARG A 18 -9.36 24.73 36.33
CA ARG A 18 -7.92 24.88 36.48
C ARG A 18 -7.32 24.57 35.11
N LYS A 19 -6.69 25.56 34.48
CA LYS A 19 -5.78 25.34 33.35
C LYS A 19 -4.80 24.26 33.81
N ARG A 20 -4.88 23.06 33.24
CA ARG A 20 -3.94 21.96 33.50
C ARG A 20 -2.56 22.45 33.06
N ASP A 21 -1.59 22.36 33.94
CA ASP A 21 -0.18 22.61 33.62
C ASP A 21 0.31 21.40 32.78
N PRO A 22 0.63 21.58 31.49
CA PRO A 22 0.81 20.47 30.53
C PRO A 22 2.14 19.69 30.71
N LYS A 23 2.70 19.63 31.93
CA LYS A 23 4.09 19.20 32.17
C LYS A 23 4.31 18.32 33.40
N LYS A 24 3.26 17.76 34.03
CA LYS A 24 3.43 16.97 35.26
C LYS A 24 3.61 15.48 34.96
N ARG A 25 4.83 14.95 35.07
CA ARG A 25 5.10 13.51 35.04
C ARG A 25 5.20 12.94 36.45
N CYS A 26 4.62 11.77 36.69
CA CYS A 26 4.87 11.04 37.94
C CYS A 26 6.29 10.45 37.94
N ALA A 27 6.80 10.05 39.12
CA ALA A 27 8.15 9.51 39.27
C ALA A 27 8.41 8.27 38.40
N ALA A 28 7.43 7.36 38.27
CA ALA A 28 7.55 6.17 37.43
C ALA A 28 7.69 6.54 35.94
N CYS A 29 6.86 7.46 35.45
CA CYS A 29 6.93 7.98 34.08
C CYS A 29 8.23 8.76 33.79
N ALA A 30 8.79 9.44 34.79
CA ALA A 30 10.10 10.08 34.67
C ALA A 30 11.23 9.04 34.61
N HIS A 31 11.08 7.92 35.35
CA HIS A 31 12.08 6.85 35.38
C HIS A 31 12.26 6.16 34.04
N LEU A 32 11.19 5.98 33.25
CA LEU A 32 11.23 5.39 31.88
C LEU A 32 12.32 6.02 30.99
N PHE A 33 12.50 7.34 31.07
CA PHE A 33 13.45 8.09 30.24
C PHE A 33 14.77 8.39 30.95
N SER A 34 14.98 7.85 32.15
CA SER A 34 16.23 8.00 32.90
C SER A 34 17.27 6.99 32.43
N LYS A 35 18.57 7.27 32.65
CA LYS A 35 19.66 6.32 32.33
C LYS A 35 19.47 4.95 33.01
N GLN A 36 18.94 4.94 34.23
CA GLN A 36 18.67 3.68 34.94
C GLN A 36 17.45 2.96 34.37
N GLY A 37 16.40 3.70 33.99
CA GLY A 37 15.23 3.13 33.32
C GLY A 37 15.58 2.51 31.98
N LEU A 38 16.35 3.21 31.14
CA LEU A 38 16.85 2.69 29.86
C LEU A 38 17.66 1.39 30.04
N LYS A 39 18.47 1.28 31.09
CA LYS A 39 19.18 0.03 31.40
C LYS A 39 18.23 -1.11 31.74
N LYS A 40 17.16 -0.85 32.50
CA LYS A 40 16.14 -1.86 32.84
C LYS A 40 15.30 -2.25 31.62
N LEU A 41 14.91 -1.30 30.79
CA LEU A 41 14.18 -1.54 29.54
C LEU A 41 14.94 -2.45 28.56
N ASN A 42 16.27 -2.38 28.56
CA ASN A 42 17.14 -3.25 27.75
C ASN A 42 17.60 -4.52 28.50
N SER A 43 17.07 -4.79 29.70
CA SER A 43 17.36 -5.99 30.47
C SER A 43 16.31 -7.06 30.23
N HIS A 44 16.65 -8.33 30.48
CA HIS A 44 15.73 -9.46 30.38
C HIS A 44 14.49 -9.30 31.26
N ASP A 45 14.59 -8.63 32.41
CA ASP A 45 13.47 -8.46 33.34
C ASP A 45 12.57 -7.26 33.00
N GLY A 46 13.00 -6.42 32.07
CA GLY A 46 12.31 -5.18 31.71
C GLY A 46 12.19 -4.15 32.84
N LEU A 47 11.36 -3.13 32.62
CA LEU A 47 11.03 -2.10 33.59
C LEU A 47 9.59 -2.31 34.06
N THR A 48 9.42 -2.77 35.30
CA THR A 48 8.13 -2.80 35.97
C THR A 48 7.65 -1.37 36.22
N HIS A 49 6.48 -1.05 35.71
CA HIS A 49 5.81 0.22 35.92
C HIS A 49 4.79 0.09 37.07
N ARG A 50 3.64 0.73 36.93
CA ARG A 50 2.60 0.87 37.96
C ARG A 50 1.55 -0.23 37.88
N THR A 51 0.81 -0.41 38.97
CA THR A 51 -0.42 -1.21 38.98
C THR A 51 -1.60 -0.43 38.39
N HIS A 52 -2.66 -1.13 37.98
CA HIS A 52 -3.90 -0.50 37.50
C HIS A 52 -4.43 0.58 38.48
N GLY A 53 -4.46 0.27 39.78
CA GLY A 53 -4.89 1.25 40.80
C GLY A 53 -4.01 2.50 40.89
N GLU A 54 -2.70 2.34 40.72
CA GLU A 54 -1.72 3.43 40.76
C GLU A 54 -1.72 4.30 39.49
N TYR A 55 -2.05 3.73 38.33
CA TYR A 55 -2.29 4.50 37.10
C TYR A 55 -3.43 5.47 37.30
N LEU A 56 -4.58 5.01 37.79
CA LEU A 56 -5.75 5.87 38.07
C LEU A 56 -5.43 6.98 39.07
N ALA A 57 -4.62 6.68 40.10
CA ALA A 57 -4.16 7.70 41.03
C ALA A 57 -3.28 8.75 40.33
N SER A 58 -2.29 8.32 39.54
CA SER A 58 -1.37 9.21 38.82
C SER A 58 -2.08 10.06 37.76
N ILE A 59 -3.12 9.52 37.12
CA ILE A 59 -3.98 10.23 36.17
C ILE A 59 -4.73 11.36 36.87
N ARG A 60 -5.35 11.10 38.04
CA ARG A 60 -6.02 12.12 38.85
C ARG A 60 -5.05 13.22 39.31
N GLU A 61 -3.78 12.87 39.52
CA GLU A 61 -2.72 13.82 39.87
C GLU A 61 -2.17 14.62 38.67
N GLY A 62 -2.61 14.30 37.46
CA GLY A 62 -2.31 15.01 36.22
C GLY A 62 -1.17 14.43 35.38
N CYS A 63 -0.86 13.14 35.51
CA CYS A 63 0.19 12.51 34.70
C CYS A 63 -0.32 12.05 33.33
N ASP A 64 -0.03 12.84 32.29
CA ASP A 64 -0.47 12.57 30.91
C ASP A 64 0.11 11.26 30.35
N LEU A 65 1.35 10.91 30.69
CA LEU A 65 1.93 9.64 30.23
C LEU A 65 1.26 8.42 30.90
N CYS A 66 0.85 8.54 32.16
CA CYS A 66 0.05 7.48 32.79
C CYS A 66 -1.33 7.37 32.13
N HIS A 67 -1.94 8.48 31.71
CA HIS A 67 -3.21 8.47 30.99
C HIS A 67 -3.08 7.70 29.67
N PHE A 68 -2.09 8.08 28.85
CA PHE A 68 -1.80 7.43 27.58
C PHE A 68 -1.57 5.92 27.74
N ILE A 69 -0.66 5.51 28.63
CA ILE A 69 -0.36 4.09 28.84
C ILE A 69 -1.60 3.32 29.35
N PHE A 70 -2.40 3.95 30.21
CA PHE A 70 -3.63 3.35 30.74
C PHE A 70 -4.68 3.13 29.65
N GLU A 71 -4.85 4.08 28.72
CA GLU A 71 -5.77 3.94 27.59
C GLU A 71 -5.35 2.78 26.68
N LEU A 72 -4.06 2.66 26.34
CA LEU A 72 -3.55 1.55 25.54
C LEU A 72 -3.77 0.19 26.23
N ALA A 73 -3.38 0.10 27.51
CA ALA A 73 -3.55 -1.13 28.28
C ALA A 73 -5.02 -1.52 28.46
N SER A 74 -5.91 -0.54 28.63
CA SER A 74 -7.35 -0.79 28.76
C SER A 74 -7.98 -1.26 27.45
N LYS A 75 -7.50 -0.78 26.30
CA LYS A 75 -7.92 -1.24 24.97
C LYS A 75 -7.53 -2.70 24.74
N GLU A 76 -6.30 -3.07 25.12
CA GLU A 76 -5.74 -4.41 24.88
C GLU A 76 -6.30 -5.46 25.85
N TYR A 77 -6.20 -5.21 27.16
CA TYR A 77 -6.55 -6.21 28.17
C TYR A 77 -7.99 -6.10 28.66
N GLY A 78 -8.63 -4.94 28.51
CA GLY A 78 -10.00 -4.69 28.96
C GLY A 78 -10.21 -5.11 30.43
N ARG A 79 -11.13 -6.07 30.65
CA ARG A 79 -11.46 -6.60 31.98
C ARG A 79 -10.41 -7.56 32.56
N LYS A 80 -9.45 -8.03 31.77
CA LYS A 80 -8.40 -8.96 32.22
C LYS A 80 -7.35 -8.27 33.08
N TRP A 81 -7.18 -6.95 32.96
CA TRP A 81 -6.21 -6.20 33.74
C TRP A 81 -6.70 -5.92 35.17
N ALA A 82 -6.25 -6.73 36.13
CA ALA A 82 -6.69 -6.64 37.52
C ALA A 82 -6.02 -5.48 38.28
N ARG A 83 -6.62 -5.09 39.41
CA ARG A 83 -6.26 -3.87 40.16
C ARG A 83 -4.78 -3.83 40.61
N ASP A 84 -4.22 -5.00 40.91
CA ASP A 84 -2.88 -5.17 41.50
C ASP A 84 -1.83 -5.66 40.48
N GLU A 85 -2.20 -5.83 39.21
CA GLU A 85 -1.28 -6.29 38.18
C GLU A 85 -0.41 -5.15 37.65
N HIS A 86 0.87 -5.45 37.49
CA HIS A 86 1.86 -4.53 36.96
C HIS A 86 2.04 -4.71 35.46
N LEU A 87 2.19 -3.58 34.76
CA LEU A 87 2.75 -3.56 33.42
C LEU A 87 4.28 -3.59 33.49
N VAL A 88 4.90 -4.42 32.65
CA VAL A 88 6.35 -4.50 32.47
C VAL A 88 6.69 -4.14 31.05
N PHE A 89 7.58 -3.15 30.86
CA PHE A 89 8.01 -2.69 29.53
C PHE A 89 9.43 -3.14 29.20
N GLN A 90 9.66 -3.50 27.94
CA GLN A 90 10.96 -3.89 27.38
C GLN A 90 11.19 -3.22 26.02
N ASN A 91 12.45 -3.08 25.62
CA ASN A 91 12.81 -2.53 24.30
C ASN A 91 12.93 -3.66 23.26
N SER A 92 12.24 -3.57 22.12
CA SER A 92 12.09 -4.69 21.17
C SER A 92 13.32 -5.01 20.31
N LYS A 93 14.25 -4.05 20.11
CA LYS A 93 15.46 -4.26 19.29
C LYS A 93 16.70 -4.29 20.18
N GLN A 94 17.24 -5.50 20.45
CA GLN A 94 18.62 -5.64 20.93
C GLN A 94 19.55 -5.20 19.79
N GLY A 95 20.01 -3.95 19.84
CA GLY A 95 20.90 -3.40 18.83
C GLY A 95 22.13 -4.29 18.62
N ALA A 96 22.63 -4.32 17.37
CA ALA A 96 23.93 -4.91 17.06
C ALA A 96 25.01 -4.37 18.02
N LYS A 97 25.94 -5.23 18.43
CA LYS A 97 27.00 -4.92 19.41
C LYS A 97 27.66 -3.57 19.09
N GLY A 98 27.35 -2.53 19.88
CA GLY A 98 27.93 -1.18 19.74
C GLY A 98 26.93 -0.02 19.65
N GLN A 99 25.63 -0.25 19.52
CA GLN A 99 24.64 0.84 19.48
C GLN A 99 24.47 1.56 20.84
N LYS A 100 24.23 2.87 20.80
CA LYS A 100 23.93 3.71 21.99
C LYS A 100 22.60 3.27 22.62
N GLN A 101 22.47 3.43 23.94
CA GLN A 101 21.24 3.13 24.70
C GLN A 101 20.09 4.09 24.30
N SER A 102 19.35 3.77 23.25
CA SER A 102 18.09 4.43 22.84
C SER A 102 16.88 3.56 23.19
N ILE A 103 15.71 4.18 23.25
CA ILE A 103 14.42 3.47 23.21
C ILE A 103 14.06 3.37 21.74
N ASN A 104 13.75 2.18 21.22
CA ASN A 104 13.36 1.98 19.82
C ASN A 104 11.86 1.71 19.71
N THR A 105 11.38 0.64 20.34
CA THR A 105 9.95 0.35 20.52
C THR A 105 9.78 -0.27 21.90
N LEU A 106 8.82 0.22 22.68
CA LEU A 106 8.52 -0.32 24.00
C LEU A 106 7.40 -1.34 23.89
N GLN A 107 7.71 -2.60 24.16
CA GLN A 107 6.73 -3.68 24.29
C GLN A 107 6.38 -3.88 25.76
N GLY A 108 5.10 -3.81 26.08
CA GLY A 108 4.53 -3.87 27.42
C GLY A 108 3.62 -5.08 27.59
N GLY A 109 3.86 -5.88 28.62
CA GLY A 109 3.04 -7.03 29.01
C GLY A 109 2.50 -6.87 30.41
N LEU A 110 1.42 -7.60 30.76
CA LEU A 110 1.20 -7.95 32.16
C LEU A 110 2.41 -8.75 32.64
N LYS A 111 2.79 -8.58 33.91
CA LYS A 111 3.97 -9.25 34.47
C LYS A 111 3.86 -10.79 34.30
N GLY A 112 4.73 -11.37 33.48
CA GLY A 112 4.75 -12.80 33.19
C GLY A 112 4.15 -13.19 31.84
N GLU A 113 3.56 -12.22 31.11
CA GLU A 113 3.11 -12.36 29.73
C GLU A 113 4.12 -11.70 28.78
N ASN A 114 4.13 -12.17 27.53
CA ASN A 114 4.88 -11.51 26.46
C ASN A 114 4.17 -10.20 26.08
N GLY A 115 4.89 -9.28 25.41
CA GLY A 115 4.37 -7.93 25.14
C GLY A 115 3.13 -7.93 24.24
N HIS A 116 2.08 -7.23 24.68
CA HIS A 116 0.85 -6.98 23.90
C HIS A 116 0.55 -5.49 23.70
N ILE A 117 1.09 -4.62 24.57
CA ILE A 117 1.04 -3.17 24.38
C ILE A 117 2.31 -2.76 23.66
N THR A 118 2.20 -2.05 22.55
CA THR A 118 3.37 -1.50 21.86
C THR A 118 3.33 0.03 21.89
N ILE A 119 4.45 0.66 22.24
CA ILE A 119 4.59 2.12 22.26
C ILE A 119 5.79 2.51 21.41
N TYR A 120 5.55 3.41 20.46
CA TYR A 120 6.52 3.93 19.51
C TYR A 120 6.98 5.33 19.95
N PRO A 121 8.25 5.52 20.36
CA PRO A 121 8.80 6.81 20.78
C PRO A 121 9.50 7.58 19.65
N PHE A 122 9.12 8.82 19.36
CA PHE A 122 9.62 9.53 18.19
C PHE A 122 10.41 10.79 18.55
N VAL A 123 11.54 11.00 17.88
CA VAL A 123 12.45 12.13 18.13
C VAL A 123 12.54 12.99 16.87
N LYS A 124 12.25 14.28 16.98
CA LYS A 124 12.40 15.23 15.88
C LYS A 124 13.86 15.60 15.66
N GLN A 125 14.45 15.21 14.52
CA GLN A 125 15.75 15.72 14.02
C GLN A 125 15.56 16.41 12.66
N GLY A 126 16.36 17.44 12.38
CA GLY A 126 16.26 18.24 11.17
C GLY A 126 17.24 17.80 10.07
N ILE A 127 16.73 17.83 8.83
CA ILE A 127 17.42 17.82 7.51
C ILE A 127 18.17 16.52 7.15
N GLY A 128 17.50 15.63 6.40
CA GLY A 128 18.03 14.32 5.99
C GLY A 128 18.76 14.25 4.64
N LEU A 129 18.57 15.22 3.72
CA LEU A 129 19.11 15.11 2.35
C LEU A 129 20.65 14.97 2.32
N LEU A 130 21.37 15.64 3.24
CA LEU A 130 22.83 15.56 3.34
C LEU A 130 23.33 14.20 3.85
N VAL A 131 22.54 13.50 4.68
CA VAL A 131 22.89 12.17 5.20
C VAL A 131 22.69 11.10 4.12
N PHE A 132 21.64 11.23 3.29
CA PHE A 132 21.41 10.37 2.13
C PHE A 132 22.61 10.34 1.17
N LEU A 133 23.15 11.53 0.86
CA LEU A 133 24.26 11.70 -0.07
C LEU A 133 25.50 10.87 0.31
N GLN A 134 25.65 10.52 1.60
CA GLN A 134 26.74 9.69 2.11
C GLN A 134 26.44 8.18 2.06
N SER A 135 25.16 7.78 2.04
CA SER A 135 24.74 6.37 2.16
C SER A 135 24.27 5.73 0.85
N TYR A 136 23.76 6.48 -0.13
CA TYR A 136 23.25 5.86 -1.37
C TYR A 136 24.34 5.20 -2.24
N ASN A 137 25.60 5.57 -2.04
CA ASN A 137 26.78 4.96 -2.66
C ASN A 137 27.31 3.73 -1.91
N LEU A 138 26.67 3.31 -0.81
CA LEU A 138 26.98 2.03 -0.17
C LEU A 138 26.71 0.91 -1.19
N GLY A 139 27.73 0.11 -1.46
CA GLY A 139 27.77 -0.89 -2.53
C GLY A 139 26.86 -2.09 -2.29
N HIS A 140 25.55 -1.84 -2.28
CA HIS A 140 24.50 -2.85 -2.27
C HIS A 140 24.62 -3.69 -3.56
N ARG A 141 24.81 -5.01 -3.39
CA ARG A 141 25.10 -5.97 -4.48
C ARG A 141 23.91 -6.12 -5.45
N ASN A 142 22.72 -6.32 -4.90
CA ASN A 142 21.45 -6.50 -5.62
C ASN A 142 20.88 -5.16 -6.09
N CYS A 143 21.36 -4.05 -5.53
CA CYS A 143 21.02 -2.70 -6.01
C CYS A 143 22.03 -2.13 -7.02
N ARG A 144 22.94 -2.96 -7.57
CA ARG A 144 23.82 -2.53 -8.66
C ARG A 144 23.02 -2.26 -9.93
N TYR A 145 22.52 -1.03 -10.05
CA TYR A 145 22.17 -0.45 -11.33
C TYR A 145 23.42 -0.41 -12.23
N SER A 146 23.26 -0.77 -13.50
CA SER A 146 24.32 -0.52 -14.47
C SER A 146 24.50 1.00 -14.57
N ARG A 147 25.71 1.50 -14.30
CA ARG A 147 26.05 2.93 -14.49
C ARG A 147 26.00 3.35 -15.97
N ASP A 148 25.76 2.40 -16.86
CA ASP A 148 25.79 2.51 -18.31
C ASP A 148 24.56 1.84 -18.93
N THR A 149 23.36 2.18 -18.44
CA THR A 149 22.09 1.79 -19.08
C THR A 149 21.79 2.72 -20.26
N VAL A 150 21.19 2.16 -21.31
CA VAL A 150 20.63 2.97 -22.40
C VAL A 150 19.53 3.85 -21.81
N LEU A 151 19.63 5.16 -22.02
CA LEU A 151 18.61 6.10 -21.55
C LEU A 151 17.26 5.78 -22.22
N PRO A 152 16.13 6.06 -21.55
CA PRO A 152 14.81 6.00 -22.18
C PRO A 152 14.75 6.80 -23.48
N THR A 153 13.76 6.51 -24.33
CA THR A 153 13.55 7.16 -25.63
C THR A 153 13.65 8.68 -25.53
N ARG A 154 13.14 9.24 -24.42
CA ARG A 154 13.22 10.67 -24.07
C ARG A 154 13.52 10.82 -22.60
N VAL A 155 14.34 11.81 -22.26
CA VAL A 155 14.64 12.24 -20.88
C VAL A 155 14.74 13.76 -20.81
N LEU A 156 14.49 14.35 -19.66
CA LEU A 156 14.86 15.73 -19.39
C LEU A 156 16.34 15.79 -19.03
N ARG A 157 17.14 16.50 -19.82
CA ARG A 157 18.50 16.86 -19.45
C ARG A 157 18.45 18.07 -18.54
N VAL A 158 19.02 17.94 -17.35
CA VAL A 158 19.08 18.96 -16.32
C VAL A 158 20.54 19.34 -16.14
N SER A 159 20.89 20.58 -16.50
CA SER A 159 22.25 21.09 -16.33
C SER A 159 22.45 21.58 -14.90
N GLY A 160 23.67 21.48 -14.37
CA GLY A 160 24.07 22.17 -13.14
C GLY A 160 23.95 23.69 -13.31
N ARG A 161 23.68 24.43 -12.22
CA ARG A 161 23.38 25.89 -12.25
C ARG A 161 24.43 26.75 -12.97
N ASP A 162 25.67 26.27 -13.10
CA ASP A 162 26.81 27.02 -13.65
C ASP A 162 27.31 26.48 -15.01
N GLY A 163 26.60 25.54 -15.65
CA GLY A 163 26.99 24.98 -16.95
C GLY A 163 26.60 25.87 -18.13
N PRO A 164 27.39 25.91 -19.23
CA PRO A 164 26.99 26.62 -20.45
C PRO A 164 25.85 25.87 -21.16
N GLY A 165 24.66 26.47 -21.24
CA GLY A 165 23.49 25.92 -21.94
C GLY A 165 22.15 26.19 -21.22
N PRO A 166 21.02 25.76 -21.81
CA PRO A 166 19.72 25.83 -21.14
C PRO A 166 19.73 24.98 -19.86
N ALA A 167 19.08 25.49 -18.81
CA ALA A 167 19.03 24.83 -17.50
C ALA A 167 18.31 23.46 -17.59
N VAL A 168 17.31 23.35 -18.47
CA VAL A 168 16.51 22.14 -18.69
C VAL A 168 16.13 22.04 -20.16
N GLN A 169 16.25 20.85 -20.76
CA GLN A 169 15.82 20.58 -22.13
C GLN A 169 15.34 19.13 -22.29
N LEU A 170 14.42 18.88 -23.21
CA LEU A 170 14.07 17.53 -23.63
C LEU A 170 15.19 16.94 -24.49
N GLN A 171 15.68 15.78 -24.12
CA GLN A 171 16.68 15.05 -24.90
C GLN A 171 16.06 13.76 -25.44
N ILE A 172 16.10 13.63 -26.77
CA ILE A 172 15.64 12.43 -27.49
C ILE A 172 16.85 11.51 -27.67
N ASN A 173 16.72 10.27 -27.23
CA ASN A 173 17.78 9.28 -27.30
C ASN A 173 17.74 8.47 -28.60
N GLU A 174 18.15 9.09 -29.71
CA GLU A 174 18.18 8.42 -31.03
C GLU A 174 19.47 7.60 -31.27
N THR A 175 20.47 7.73 -30.38
CA THR A 175 21.84 7.20 -30.58
C THR A 175 22.24 6.16 -29.53
N GLU A 176 21.27 5.58 -28.81
CA GLU A 176 21.50 4.67 -27.69
C GLU A 176 22.45 5.24 -26.64
N LEU A 177 22.39 6.56 -26.42
CA LEU A 177 23.14 7.24 -25.38
C LEU A 177 22.90 6.55 -24.05
N ARG A 178 23.99 6.34 -23.33
CA ARG A 178 23.99 5.71 -22.02
C ARG A 178 24.28 6.71 -20.93
N GLY A 179 23.67 6.49 -19.78
CA GLY A 179 23.86 7.36 -18.63
C GLY A 179 22.95 6.98 -17.48
N SER A 180 23.24 7.53 -16.32
CA SER A 180 22.40 7.37 -15.13
C SER A 180 21.34 8.46 -15.08
N TYR A 181 20.09 8.07 -14.84
CA TYR A 181 18.95 8.98 -14.75
C TYR A 181 18.11 8.69 -13.52
N LEU A 182 17.35 9.69 -13.08
CA LEU A 182 16.31 9.55 -12.08
C LEU A 182 14.94 9.42 -12.76
N ALA A 183 13.98 8.79 -12.12
CA ALA A 183 12.57 8.79 -12.55
C ALA A 183 11.70 9.53 -11.54
N LEU A 184 10.63 10.19 -11.98
CA LEU A 184 9.64 10.82 -11.09
C LEU A 184 8.35 10.00 -11.04
N SER A 185 7.93 9.62 -9.84
CA SER A 185 6.59 9.10 -9.54
C SER A 185 5.79 10.19 -8.81
N TYR A 186 4.67 10.64 -9.36
CA TYR A 186 3.92 11.78 -8.83
C TYR A 186 2.44 11.76 -9.23
N CYS A 187 1.60 12.45 -8.47
CA CYS A 187 0.20 12.67 -8.85
C CYS A 187 0.09 13.78 -9.89
N TRP A 188 -0.62 13.46 -10.98
CA TRP A 188 -0.92 14.43 -12.03
C TRP A 188 -1.87 15.53 -11.55
N GLY A 189 -2.78 15.20 -10.63
CA GLY A 189 -3.85 16.09 -10.15
C GLY A 189 -5.01 16.22 -11.13
N LYS A 190 -6.08 16.89 -10.71
CA LYS A 190 -7.17 17.30 -11.61
C LYS A 190 -6.69 18.49 -12.43
N GLN A 191 -6.87 18.45 -13.76
CA GLN A 191 -6.58 19.60 -14.62
C GLN A 191 -7.45 20.79 -14.19
N ASP A 192 -6.82 21.81 -13.62
CA ASP A 192 -7.48 23.07 -13.33
C ASP A 192 -7.49 23.89 -14.62
N LEU A 193 -8.58 23.79 -15.38
CA LEU A 193 -8.79 24.55 -16.63
C LEU A 193 -8.68 26.07 -16.42
N SER A 194 -8.79 26.56 -15.18
CA SER A 194 -8.67 27.98 -14.83
C SER A 194 -7.22 28.43 -14.57
N LYS A 195 -6.29 27.49 -14.36
CA LYS A 195 -4.86 27.75 -14.16
C LYS A 195 -4.07 27.14 -15.31
N GLN A 196 -4.20 27.74 -16.49
CA GLN A 196 -3.32 27.45 -17.61
C GLN A 196 -1.89 27.85 -17.25
N THR A 197 -1.10 26.93 -16.69
CA THR A 197 0.35 26.95 -16.95
C THR A 197 0.55 26.63 -18.43
N ASN A 198 1.44 27.38 -19.11
CA ASN A 198 1.58 27.32 -20.57
C ASN A 198 2.23 26.03 -21.09
N LEU A 199 2.90 25.25 -20.23
CA LEU A 199 3.53 24.00 -20.62
C LEU A 199 3.02 22.85 -19.74
N SER A 200 1.92 22.23 -20.16
CA SER A 200 1.31 21.12 -19.43
C SER A 200 2.03 19.79 -19.68
N GLU A 201 2.36 19.47 -20.93
CA GLU A 201 2.83 18.12 -21.32
C GLU A 201 3.54 18.09 -22.69
N LEU A 202 4.25 17.00 -22.98
CA LEU A 202 4.83 16.75 -24.30
C LEU A 202 3.74 16.37 -25.32
N ARG A 203 3.73 17.10 -26.44
CA ARG A 203 2.86 16.89 -27.60
C ARG A 203 3.67 16.94 -28.89
N LYS A 204 3.13 16.41 -29.99
CA LYS A 204 3.83 16.41 -31.29
C LYS A 204 4.25 17.81 -31.74
N ASN A 205 3.41 18.82 -31.47
CA ASN A 205 3.62 20.18 -31.94
C ASN A 205 4.64 21.00 -31.12
N ASN A 206 4.93 20.61 -29.87
CA ASN A 206 5.84 21.34 -28.98
C ASN A 206 7.17 20.62 -28.72
N GLN A 207 7.34 19.40 -29.23
CA GLN A 207 8.53 18.57 -29.02
C GLN A 207 9.84 19.27 -29.41
N GLN A 208 9.85 19.99 -30.54
CA GLN A 208 11.06 20.71 -30.99
C GLN A 208 11.40 21.89 -30.09
N ASP A 209 10.40 22.59 -29.56
CA ASP A 209 10.61 23.72 -28.65
C ASP A 209 11.14 23.23 -27.30
N LEU A 210 10.55 22.13 -26.77
CA LEU A 210 11.03 21.47 -25.56
C LEU A 210 12.46 20.95 -25.70
N ALA A 211 12.86 20.50 -26.89
CA ALA A 211 14.22 20.05 -27.14
C ALA A 211 15.26 21.17 -27.20
N ARG A 212 14.82 22.42 -27.43
CA ARG A 212 15.68 23.61 -27.38
C ARG A 212 15.85 24.10 -25.95
N GLU A 213 14.74 24.35 -25.26
CA GLU A 213 14.76 24.86 -23.89
C GLU A 213 13.40 24.64 -23.22
N ILE A 214 13.44 24.28 -21.94
CA ILE A 214 12.26 24.23 -21.08
C ILE A 214 12.44 25.29 -20.00
N LYS A 215 11.59 26.32 -20.04
CA LYS A 215 11.58 27.36 -19.01
C LYS A 215 10.99 26.80 -17.72
N GLN A 216 11.76 26.80 -16.65
CA GLN A 216 11.32 26.24 -15.36
C GLN A 216 10.06 26.92 -14.80
N GLU A 217 9.83 28.19 -15.16
CA GLU A 217 8.65 28.97 -14.75
C GLU A 217 7.35 28.41 -15.34
N GLU A 218 7.42 27.71 -16.48
CA GLU A 218 6.26 27.13 -17.16
C GLU A 218 5.90 25.73 -16.62
N LEU A 219 6.78 25.14 -15.81
CA LEU A 219 6.60 23.83 -15.20
C LEU A 219 5.82 23.90 -13.90
N GLU A 220 5.03 22.87 -13.64
CA GLU A 220 4.35 22.70 -12.36
C GLU A 220 5.35 22.39 -11.23
N GLN A 221 4.96 22.77 -10.00
CA GLN A 221 5.85 22.74 -8.83
C GLN A 221 6.51 21.37 -8.61
N SER A 222 5.81 20.25 -8.75
CA SER A 222 6.37 18.91 -8.52
C SER A 222 7.50 18.58 -9.50
N ILE A 223 7.40 19.06 -10.75
CA ILE A 223 8.44 18.83 -11.75
C ILE A 223 9.65 19.71 -11.44
N ARG A 224 9.42 20.97 -11.03
CA ARG A 224 10.50 21.87 -10.58
C ARG A 224 11.24 21.31 -9.37
N ASP A 225 10.50 20.76 -8.41
CA ASP A 225 11.03 20.11 -7.22
C ASP A 225 11.89 18.89 -7.60
N ALA A 226 11.42 18.07 -8.54
CA ALA A 226 12.16 16.92 -9.05
C ALA A 226 13.44 17.32 -9.79
N ILE A 227 13.39 18.37 -10.60
CA ILE A 227 14.56 18.95 -11.27
C ILE A 227 15.57 19.43 -10.23
N TYR A 228 15.12 20.17 -9.21
CA TYR A 228 15.98 20.63 -8.13
C TYR A 228 16.65 19.46 -7.40
N VAL A 229 15.89 18.43 -7.02
CA VAL A 229 16.44 17.24 -6.34
C VAL A 229 17.43 16.51 -7.24
N THR A 230 17.14 16.38 -8.53
CA THR A 230 18.05 15.76 -9.51
C THR A 230 19.40 16.48 -9.54
N GLN A 231 19.40 17.82 -9.55
CA GLN A 231 20.61 18.63 -9.47
C GLN A 231 21.35 18.45 -8.12
N GLN A 232 20.62 18.41 -7.00
CA GLN A 232 21.23 18.22 -5.68
C GLN A 232 21.86 16.83 -5.50
N LEU A 233 21.36 15.83 -6.23
CA LEU A 233 21.89 14.47 -6.23
C LEU A 233 23.01 14.26 -7.27
N ASP A 234 23.42 15.31 -8.00
CA ASP A 234 24.46 15.28 -9.04
C ASP A 234 24.11 14.36 -10.23
N PHE A 235 22.83 14.31 -10.61
CA PHE A 235 22.37 13.63 -11.82
C PHE A 235 22.05 14.64 -12.94
N ASN A 236 22.27 14.23 -14.18
CA ASN A 236 22.05 15.07 -15.36
C ASN A 236 20.75 14.75 -16.11
N TYR A 237 20.07 13.66 -15.76
CA TYR A 237 18.92 13.14 -16.50
C TYR A 237 17.77 12.79 -15.56
N LEU A 238 16.57 13.23 -15.93
CA LEU A 238 15.33 12.95 -15.22
C LEU A 238 14.26 12.47 -16.22
N TRP A 239 13.64 11.33 -15.95
CA TRP A 239 12.49 10.83 -16.69
C TRP A 239 11.19 11.25 -15.98
N VAL A 240 10.28 11.85 -16.73
CA VAL A 240 8.96 12.28 -16.27
C VAL A 240 7.95 11.86 -17.34
N ASP A 241 7.01 10.98 -16.99
CA ASP A 241 6.00 10.41 -17.90
C ASP A 241 5.34 11.46 -18.80
N ARG A 242 4.90 12.59 -18.23
CA ARG A 242 4.21 13.68 -18.91
C ARG A 242 5.08 14.41 -19.95
N PHE A 243 6.40 14.36 -19.79
CA PHE A 243 7.36 15.03 -20.69
C PHE A 243 8.22 14.07 -21.51
N CYS A 244 8.17 12.77 -21.23
CA CYS A 244 8.93 11.75 -21.94
C CYS A 244 8.04 10.84 -22.81
N ILE A 245 6.72 11.04 -22.76
CA ILE A 245 5.73 10.35 -23.58
C ILE A 245 4.91 11.39 -24.35
N VAL A 246 4.69 11.18 -25.64
CA VAL A 246 3.92 12.10 -26.50
C VAL A 246 2.42 11.90 -26.24
N GLN A 247 1.80 12.84 -25.53
CA GLN A 247 0.45 12.69 -24.96
C GLN A 247 -0.69 12.72 -25.98
N ASP A 248 -0.44 13.19 -27.19
CA ASP A 248 -1.40 13.23 -28.30
C ASP A 248 -1.11 12.17 -29.37
N CYS A 249 -0.30 11.15 -29.04
CA CYS A 249 0.08 10.07 -29.96
C CYS A 249 -0.22 8.69 -29.35
N PRO A 250 -1.34 8.03 -29.73
CA PRO A 250 -1.70 6.71 -29.20
C PRO A 250 -0.64 5.62 -29.41
N GLU A 251 0.05 5.66 -30.56
CA GLU A 251 1.11 4.71 -30.90
C GLU A 251 2.33 4.90 -30.00
N ASP A 252 2.76 6.14 -29.79
CA ASP A 252 3.88 6.47 -28.91
C ASP A 252 3.55 6.15 -27.45
N LYS A 253 2.34 6.48 -26.98
CA LYS A 253 1.86 6.06 -25.65
C LYS A 253 1.95 4.57 -25.46
N ARG A 254 1.40 3.78 -26.40
CA ARG A 254 1.43 2.32 -26.29
C ARG A 254 2.87 1.80 -26.24
N HIS A 255 3.76 2.37 -27.04
CA HIS A 255 5.17 2.01 -27.08
C HIS A 255 5.88 2.35 -25.75
N GLU A 256 5.74 3.56 -25.24
CA GLU A 256 6.41 3.98 -24.01
C GLU A 256 5.80 3.31 -22.77
N ILE A 257 4.48 3.11 -22.72
CA ILE A 257 3.81 2.36 -21.64
C ILE A 257 4.36 0.93 -21.57
N SER A 258 4.58 0.28 -22.72
CA SER A 258 5.19 -1.05 -22.75
C SER A 258 6.62 -1.08 -22.21
N LYS A 259 7.31 0.08 -22.20
CA LYS A 259 8.66 0.26 -21.67
C LYS A 259 8.70 0.85 -20.27
N MET A 260 7.58 1.29 -19.68
CA MET A 260 7.59 1.92 -18.35
C MET A 260 8.24 1.02 -17.31
N ALA A 261 7.96 -0.28 -17.36
CA ALA A 261 8.54 -1.27 -16.46
C ALA A 261 10.08 -1.18 -16.42
N ILE A 262 10.72 -1.25 -17.59
CA ILE A 262 12.18 -1.18 -17.70
C ILE A 262 12.71 0.21 -17.38
N THR A 263 11.96 1.28 -17.66
CA THR A 263 12.33 2.66 -17.31
C THR A 263 12.44 2.86 -15.80
N TYR A 264 11.49 2.38 -15.00
CA TYR A 264 11.61 2.47 -13.53
C TYR A 264 12.64 1.47 -12.97
N LYS A 265 12.72 0.25 -13.54
CA LYS A 265 13.72 -0.77 -13.14
C LYS A 265 15.16 -0.26 -13.27
N ASN A 266 15.45 0.43 -14.38
CA ASN A 266 16.79 0.93 -14.71
C ASN A 266 17.10 2.33 -14.18
N ALA A 267 16.14 3.03 -13.59
CA ALA A 267 16.40 4.32 -12.96
C ALA A 267 17.38 4.13 -11.79
N ALA A 268 18.33 5.07 -11.63
CA ALA A 268 19.26 5.03 -10.52
C ALA A 268 18.55 5.23 -9.18
N ILE A 269 17.56 6.14 -9.17
CA ILE A 269 16.63 6.43 -8.08
C ILE A 269 15.30 6.88 -8.67
N THR A 270 14.19 6.36 -8.14
CA THR A 270 12.86 6.93 -8.36
C THR A 270 12.53 7.92 -7.25
N LEU A 271 12.24 9.17 -7.61
CA LEU A 271 11.75 10.21 -6.72
C LEU A 271 10.24 10.06 -6.60
N ALA A 272 9.73 9.75 -5.42
CA ALA A 272 8.29 9.60 -5.18
C ALA A 272 7.74 10.81 -4.43
N ALA A 273 6.89 11.58 -5.10
CA ALA A 273 6.21 12.75 -4.53
C ALA A 273 5.00 12.31 -3.68
N GLY A 274 5.26 11.64 -2.55
CA GLY A 274 4.25 10.94 -1.75
C GLY A 274 3.08 11.82 -1.30
N THR A 275 3.35 13.06 -0.87
CA THR A 275 2.34 13.97 -0.28
C THR A 275 1.53 14.79 -1.27
N ALA A 276 2.00 14.93 -2.51
CA ALA A 276 1.38 15.81 -3.48
C ALA A 276 0.13 15.15 -4.06
N THR A 277 -1.03 15.79 -3.96
CA THR A 277 -2.27 15.32 -4.60
C THR A 277 -2.33 15.67 -6.08
N GLY A 278 -1.49 16.62 -6.51
CA GLY A 278 -1.37 17.04 -7.90
C GLY A 278 -0.05 17.74 -8.18
N ALA A 279 0.28 17.80 -9.46
CA ALA A 279 1.58 18.28 -9.93
C ALA A 279 1.86 19.75 -9.55
N SER A 280 0.82 20.57 -9.46
CA SER A 280 0.90 21.98 -9.06
C SER A 280 1.31 22.22 -7.61
N GLU A 281 1.21 21.23 -6.71
CA GLU A 281 1.44 21.42 -5.27
C GLU A 281 2.91 21.39 -4.88
N GLY A 282 3.70 20.53 -5.52
CA GLY A 282 5.07 20.26 -5.11
C GLY A 282 5.16 19.31 -3.92
N PHE A 283 6.39 18.93 -3.59
CA PHE A 283 6.69 18.00 -2.49
C PHE A 283 7.84 18.48 -1.59
N LEU A 284 8.59 19.53 -1.96
CA LEU A 284 9.71 20.04 -1.17
C LEU A 284 9.33 21.14 -0.17
N ASP A 285 8.37 22.01 -0.50
CA ASP A 285 8.03 23.14 0.37
C ASP A 285 7.19 22.65 1.57
N VAL A 286 7.88 22.42 2.70
CA VAL A 286 7.26 22.02 3.98
C VAL A 286 6.48 23.17 4.63
N THR A 287 6.79 24.43 4.28
CA THR A 287 6.22 25.64 4.90
C THR A 287 4.92 26.09 4.25
N ALA A 288 4.75 25.82 2.95
CA ALA A 288 3.51 26.04 2.20
C ALA A 288 2.53 24.85 2.27
N ARG A 289 2.90 23.73 2.93
CA ARG A 289 2.01 22.57 3.03
C ARG A 289 0.72 22.99 3.74
N LYS A 290 -0.43 22.74 3.10
CA LYS A 290 -1.72 22.68 3.80
C LYS A 290 -1.74 21.59 4.88
N ASN A 291 -0.85 20.59 4.77
CA ASN A 291 -0.71 19.46 5.68
C ASN A 291 0.62 19.58 6.44
N ALA A 292 0.56 19.93 7.73
CA ALA A 292 1.73 19.98 8.60
C ALA A 292 2.47 18.63 8.59
N THR A 293 3.80 18.64 8.79
CA THR A 293 4.56 17.40 8.99
C THR A 293 3.86 16.53 10.04
N PHE A 294 3.61 15.26 9.74
CA PHE A 294 2.95 14.37 10.70
C PHE A 294 3.76 14.36 12.00
N LEU A 295 3.09 14.59 13.10
CA LEU A 295 3.65 14.45 14.43
C LEU A 295 2.56 13.77 15.27
N PRO A 296 2.88 12.66 15.95
CA PRO A 296 1.94 12.00 16.84
C PRO A 296 1.37 12.98 17.88
N GLU A 297 0.13 12.71 18.31
CA GLU A 297 -0.61 13.62 19.19
C GLU A 297 0.07 13.80 20.57
N HIS A 298 0.64 12.71 21.11
CA HIS A 298 1.20 12.73 22.46
C HIS A 298 2.63 13.23 22.47
N LYS A 299 2.79 14.52 22.75
CA LYS A 299 4.08 15.20 22.89
C LYS A 299 4.53 15.29 24.35
N PHE A 300 5.77 14.90 24.64
CA PHE A 300 6.34 15.02 25.97
C PHE A 300 7.76 15.61 25.99
N ASP A 301 7.99 16.61 26.85
CA ASP A 301 9.30 17.26 27.03
C ASP A 301 10.21 16.42 27.95
N ILE A 302 11.39 16.04 27.47
CA ILE A 302 12.39 15.28 28.21
C ILE A 302 13.60 16.16 28.55
N PRO A 303 14.02 16.23 29.82
CA PRO A 303 15.26 16.92 30.20
C PRO A 303 16.47 16.24 29.55
N MET A 304 17.26 16.99 28.79
CA MET A 304 18.49 16.48 28.17
C MET A 304 19.73 16.84 29.01
N ARG A 305 20.77 16.00 28.93
CA ARG A 305 21.99 16.12 29.74
C ARG A 305 22.77 17.43 29.48
N LYS A 306 22.66 17.99 28.28
CA LYS A 306 23.29 19.25 27.85
C LYS A 306 22.43 19.91 26.77
N GLY A 307 21.60 20.89 27.13
CA GLY A 307 20.76 21.63 26.18
C GLY A 307 19.33 21.88 26.68
N PRO A 308 18.48 22.52 25.87
CA PRO A 308 17.05 22.64 26.17
C PRO A 308 16.40 21.24 26.29
N ASN A 309 15.22 21.18 26.90
CA ASN A 309 14.43 19.96 26.93
C ASN A 309 14.24 19.44 25.49
N GLY A 310 14.55 18.16 25.27
CA GLY A 310 14.20 17.47 24.05
C GLY A 310 12.69 17.19 24.04
N THR A 311 12.15 16.90 22.87
CA THR A 311 10.76 16.47 22.73
C THR A 311 10.73 15.05 22.23
N VAL A 312 9.98 14.19 22.93
CA VAL A 312 9.61 12.85 22.45
C VAL A 312 8.13 12.83 22.19
N TYR A 313 7.74 12.32 21.04
CA TYR A 313 6.34 12.02 20.73
C TYR A 313 6.10 10.53 21.01
N LEU A 314 4.89 10.12 21.40
CA LEU A 314 4.54 8.71 21.55
C LEU A 314 3.28 8.37 20.76
N SER A 315 3.21 7.14 20.22
CA SER A 315 2.02 6.55 19.62
C SER A 315 1.87 5.10 20.10
N GLY A 316 0.62 4.64 20.21
CA GLY A 316 0.33 3.23 20.46
C GLY A 316 0.27 2.40 19.18
N GLU A 317 0.18 3.07 18.03
CA GLU A 317 0.08 2.43 16.72
C GLU A 317 1.29 2.87 15.86
N PRO A 318 1.82 1.99 15.00
CA PRO A 318 2.77 2.36 13.95
C PRO A 318 2.25 3.54 13.14
N TYR A 319 3.16 4.31 12.57
CA TYR A 319 2.75 5.35 11.64
C TYR A 319 2.62 4.76 10.23
N GLU A 320 1.41 4.87 9.71
CA GLU A 320 1.08 4.52 8.33
C GLU A 320 1.03 5.82 7.51
N PRO A 321 1.95 6.01 6.56
CA PRO A 321 1.94 7.20 5.73
C PRO A 321 0.70 7.23 4.83
N ASP A 322 -0.08 8.31 4.86
CA ASP A 322 -1.13 8.55 3.87
C ASP A 322 -0.52 9.29 2.68
N HIS A 323 -0.03 8.52 1.71
CA HIS A 323 0.49 9.07 0.46
C HIS A 323 -0.61 9.06 -0.60
N PRO A 324 -1.12 10.24 -1.04
CA PRO A 324 -1.96 10.34 -2.22
C PRO A 324 -1.40 9.59 -3.44
N LEU A 325 -0.07 9.52 -3.56
CA LEU A 325 0.60 8.77 -4.62
C LEU A 325 0.24 7.28 -4.62
N ASP A 326 0.14 6.66 -3.44
CA ASP A 326 -0.09 5.23 -3.30
C ASP A 326 -1.52 4.83 -3.68
N LYS A 327 -2.44 5.80 -3.79
CA LYS A 327 -3.82 5.58 -4.21
C LYS A 327 -3.98 5.45 -5.73
N ARG A 328 -2.95 5.69 -6.55
CA ARG A 328 -3.04 5.61 -8.02
C ARG A 328 -2.64 4.23 -8.55
N GLY A 329 -3.44 3.61 -9.42
CA GLY A 329 -3.17 2.25 -9.90
C GLY A 329 -1.80 2.08 -10.58
N TRP A 330 -1.39 3.05 -11.41
CA TRP A 330 -0.09 3.03 -12.09
C TRP A 330 1.11 3.04 -11.14
N THR A 331 0.97 3.66 -9.96
CA THR A 331 2.11 3.86 -9.05
C THR A 331 2.53 2.58 -8.34
N LEU A 332 1.69 1.52 -8.32
CA LEU A 332 2.12 0.21 -7.82
C LEU A 332 3.29 -0.35 -8.66
N GLN A 333 3.18 -0.28 -9.99
CA GLN A 333 4.26 -0.75 -10.87
C GLN A 333 5.50 0.11 -10.71
N GLU A 334 5.33 1.43 -10.63
CA GLU A 334 6.43 2.37 -10.40
C GLU A 334 7.13 2.08 -9.06
N PHE A 335 6.35 1.74 -8.03
CA PHE A 335 6.82 1.33 -6.72
C PHE A 335 7.62 0.02 -6.79
N MET A 336 6.98 -1.07 -7.24
CA MET A 336 7.55 -2.42 -7.19
C MET A 336 8.78 -2.62 -8.08
N LEU A 337 8.82 -1.96 -9.24
CA LEU A 337 9.89 -2.18 -10.21
C LEU A 337 11.09 -1.28 -9.96
N SER A 338 10.95 -0.20 -9.19
CA SER A 338 12.07 0.68 -8.85
C SER A 338 13.12 -0.05 -8.01
N SER A 339 14.37 -0.06 -8.47
CA SER A 339 15.48 -0.67 -7.70
C SER A 339 15.80 0.11 -6.41
N ARG A 340 15.49 1.41 -6.41
CA ARG A 340 15.71 2.36 -5.33
C ARG A 340 14.65 3.45 -5.39
N MET A 341 14.15 3.86 -4.23
CA MET A 341 13.13 4.90 -4.17
C MET A 341 13.38 5.85 -3.02
N LEU A 342 13.32 7.15 -3.33
CA LEU A 342 13.36 8.25 -2.37
C LEU A 342 11.96 8.86 -2.26
N ILE A 343 11.29 8.63 -1.14
CA ILE A 343 9.89 8.99 -0.94
C ILE A 343 9.80 10.25 -0.07
N PHE A 344 9.25 11.32 -0.65
CA PHE A 344 8.97 12.57 0.04
C PHE A 344 7.64 12.47 0.78
N SER A 345 7.70 11.96 2.02
CA SER A 345 6.53 11.80 2.91
C SER A 345 6.16 13.11 3.61
N ASP A 346 4.96 13.09 4.18
CA ASP A 346 4.41 14.03 5.14
C ASP A 346 5.10 13.92 6.51
N TYR A 347 5.78 12.81 6.83
CA TYR A 347 6.57 12.70 8.04
C TYR A 347 8.06 13.07 7.84
N GLN A 348 8.78 12.29 7.04
CA GLN A 348 10.20 12.52 6.76
C GLN A 348 10.56 12.10 5.33
N LEU A 349 11.83 12.31 4.96
CA LEU A 349 12.36 11.74 3.73
C LEU A 349 12.65 10.25 3.96
N LEU A 350 11.89 9.39 3.27
CA LEU A 350 12.04 7.95 3.36
C LEU A 350 12.84 7.43 2.18
N TRP A 351 13.50 6.31 2.39
CA TRP A 351 14.27 5.62 1.39
C TRP A 351 14.08 4.11 1.51
N GLN A 352 14.09 3.44 0.36
CA GLN A 352 14.13 1.98 0.26
C GLN A 352 14.94 1.54 -0.95
N CYS A 353 15.37 0.29 -0.93
CA CYS A 353 15.99 -0.38 -2.08
C CYS A 353 15.83 -1.91 -1.97
N LYS A 354 16.31 -2.65 -2.97
CA LYS A 354 16.21 -4.12 -2.99
C LYS A 354 16.83 -4.85 -1.78
N GLU A 355 17.77 -4.23 -1.07
CA GLU A 355 18.45 -4.80 0.11
C GLU A 355 18.03 -4.15 1.43
N THR A 356 17.17 -3.14 1.37
CA THR A 356 16.84 -2.36 2.55
C THR A 356 15.39 -1.94 2.48
N GLU A 357 14.61 -2.45 3.42
CA GLU A 357 13.24 -2.06 3.66
C GLU A 357 13.12 -0.55 3.88
N LEU A 358 11.89 -0.04 3.76
CA LEU A 358 11.58 1.37 3.90
C LEU A 358 12.01 1.90 5.28
N GLN A 359 12.83 2.95 5.27
CA GLN A 359 13.33 3.60 6.48
C GLN A 359 13.61 5.08 6.27
N SER A 360 13.88 5.82 7.34
CA SER A 360 14.44 7.17 7.26
C SER A 360 15.76 7.19 6.53
N VAL A 361 15.91 8.20 5.68
CA VAL A 361 17.22 8.63 5.20
C VAL A 361 18.19 8.99 6.34
N THR A 362 17.70 9.50 7.47
CA THR A 362 18.56 9.96 8.57
C THR A 362 19.15 8.82 9.40
N GLY A 363 18.74 7.57 9.15
CA GLY A 363 19.27 6.36 9.81
C GLY A 363 19.05 6.28 11.32
N ASN A 364 18.26 7.19 11.89
CA ASN A 364 18.04 7.35 13.34
C ASN A 364 16.59 7.06 13.74
N ASP A 365 15.95 6.07 13.13
CA ASP A 365 14.61 5.60 13.51
C ASP A 365 14.65 4.78 14.80
N ALA A 366 15.11 5.40 15.89
CA ALA A 366 14.88 4.91 17.24
C ALA A 366 13.41 5.13 17.65
N GLY A 367 12.44 4.97 16.73
CA GLY A 367 11.10 5.45 17.03
C GLY A 367 9.97 5.24 16.06
N LEU A 368 10.16 5.46 14.76
CA LEU A 368 9.11 5.19 13.76
C LEU A 368 9.36 3.85 13.13
N GLU A 369 8.53 2.89 13.51
CA GLU A 369 8.27 1.76 12.64
C GLU A 369 7.31 2.27 11.57
N TYR A 370 7.84 2.44 10.35
CA TYR A 370 7.04 2.72 9.17
C TYR A 370 6.45 1.41 8.70
N GLN A 371 5.13 1.35 8.65
CA GLN A 371 4.44 0.29 7.94
C GLN A 371 3.90 0.90 6.66
N GLN A 372 4.38 0.40 5.53
CA GLN A 372 3.67 0.63 4.30
C GLN A 372 2.43 -0.27 4.27
N HIS A 373 1.33 0.25 3.73
CA HIS A 373 0.14 -0.55 3.41
C HIS A 373 0.38 -1.62 2.33
N LEU A 374 1.61 -1.73 1.85
CA LEU A 374 2.05 -2.81 1.02
C LEU A 374 2.64 -3.83 1.99
N GLU A 375 1.99 -4.98 2.14
CA GLU A 375 2.67 -6.16 2.72
C GLU A 375 4.07 -6.21 2.12
N SER A 376 5.09 -6.47 2.94
CA SER A 376 6.48 -6.51 2.47
C SER A 376 6.57 -7.57 1.37
N LEU A 377 6.34 -7.15 0.12
CA LEU A 377 6.51 -7.99 -1.04
C LEU A 377 7.99 -8.30 -1.01
N PRO A 378 8.41 -9.58 -0.94
CA PRO A 378 9.81 -9.92 -0.91
C PRO A 378 10.41 -9.35 -2.18
N TRP A 379 11.12 -8.23 -2.05
CA TRP A 379 11.77 -7.56 -3.18
C TRP A 379 12.84 -8.48 -3.81
N MET A 380 13.21 -9.54 -3.06
CA MET A 380 13.98 -10.70 -3.49
C MET A 380 13.25 -11.62 -4.47
N SER A 381 11.99 -11.35 -4.83
CA SER A 381 11.32 -12.07 -5.90
C SER A 381 11.97 -11.73 -7.25
N PHE A 382 12.45 -10.50 -7.47
CA PHE A 382 12.97 -10.06 -8.77
C PHE A 382 14.51 -10.01 -8.83
N ASP A 383 15.17 -11.07 -8.39
CA ASP A 383 16.62 -11.23 -8.57
C ASP A 383 16.91 -12.14 -9.77
N ASP A 384 17.72 -11.64 -10.71
CA ASP A 384 18.12 -12.37 -11.92
C ASP A 384 19.28 -13.35 -11.62
N GLU A 385 19.98 -13.23 -10.47
CA GLU A 385 21.19 -13.99 -10.15
C GLU A 385 21.16 -14.74 -8.78
N GLY A 386 20.07 -14.67 -8.01
CA GLY A 386 19.96 -15.29 -6.68
C GLY A 386 18.84 -16.34 -6.58
N GLU A 387 19.02 -17.37 -5.74
CA GLU A 387 17.91 -18.23 -5.32
C GLU A 387 16.90 -17.38 -4.50
N PRO A 388 15.63 -17.27 -4.92
CA PRO A 388 14.64 -16.47 -4.18
C PRO A 388 14.46 -17.07 -2.78
N SER A 389 14.65 -16.30 -1.70
CA SER A 389 14.37 -16.83 -0.34
C SER A 389 12.88 -16.84 0.00
N TYR A 390 12.02 -16.38 -0.91
CA TYR A 390 10.56 -16.32 -0.78
C TYR A 390 9.95 -16.49 -2.18
N GLY A 391 8.84 -17.22 -2.31
CA GLY A 391 8.25 -17.50 -3.62
C GLY A 391 8.92 -18.69 -4.32
N THR A 392 9.46 -19.64 -3.56
CA THR A 392 9.96 -20.91 -4.13
C THR A 392 8.84 -21.94 -4.24
N HIS A 393 7.92 -21.93 -3.28
CA HIS A 393 6.76 -22.80 -3.23
C HIS A 393 5.56 -22.13 -3.90
N ASP A 394 4.74 -22.93 -4.57
CA ASP A 394 3.56 -22.46 -5.30
C ASP A 394 2.58 -21.68 -4.40
N SER A 395 2.46 -22.04 -3.12
CA SER A 395 1.62 -21.32 -2.15
C SER A 395 2.11 -19.90 -1.87
N GLU A 396 3.43 -19.69 -1.78
CA GLU A 396 4.03 -18.37 -1.55
C GLU A 396 3.88 -17.47 -2.77
N LYS A 397 4.07 -18.03 -3.98
CA LYS A 397 3.88 -17.30 -5.25
C LYS A 397 2.42 -16.90 -5.44
N LEU A 398 1.51 -17.81 -5.14
CA LEU A 398 0.07 -17.56 -5.23
C LEU A 398 -0.35 -16.48 -4.22
N TYR A 399 0.11 -16.58 -2.97
CA TYR A 399 -0.10 -15.54 -1.95
C TYR A 399 0.41 -14.19 -2.44
N LEU A 400 1.65 -14.14 -2.95
CA LEU A 400 2.27 -12.93 -3.47
C LEU A 400 1.43 -12.29 -4.58
N TRP A 401 0.99 -13.09 -5.57
CA TRP A 401 0.16 -12.58 -6.66
C TRP A 401 -1.18 -12.03 -6.17
N LYS A 402 -1.83 -12.73 -5.24
CA LYS A 402 -3.09 -12.30 -4.65
C LYS A 402 -2.94 -10.98 -3.90
N THR A 403 -1.87 -10.82 -3.12
CA THR A 403 -1.52 -9.56 -2.45
C THR A 403 -1.28 -8.44 -3.46
N ILE A 404 -0.54 -8.69 -4.54
CA ILE A 404 -0.29 -7.70 -5.60
C ILE A 404 -1.62 -7.23 -6.21
N ILE A 405 -2.52 -8.16 -6.55
CA ILE A 405 -3.82 -7.82 -7.14
C ILE A 405 -4.74 -7.12 -6.13
N HIS A 406 -4.74 -7.54 -4.87
CA HIS A 406 -5.49 -6.86 -3.82
C HIS A 406 -5.03 -5.40 -3.70
N GLN A 407 -3.73 -5.17 -3.52
CA GLN A 407 -3.18 -3.82 -3.43
C GLN A 407 -3.42 -3.02 -4.72
N PHE A 408 -3.35 -3.64 -5.89
CA PHE A 408 -3.59 -2.97 -7.17
C PHE A 408 -5.05 -2.53 -7.31
N THR A 409 -5.99 -3.42 -7.03
CA THR A 409 -7.43 -3.18 -7.28
C THR A 409 -8.08 -2.23 -6.29
N ASP A 410 -7.48 -2.06 -5.11
CA ASP A 410 -7.86 -1.04 -4.11
C ASP A 410 -7.40 0.38 -4.51
N ARG A 411 -6.62 0.53 -5.59
CA ARG A 411 -6.17 1.83 -6.11
C ARG A 411 -7.08 2.36 -7.21
N ASP A 412 -7.07 3.69 -7.32
CA ASP A 412 -7.81 4.45 -8.30
C ASP A 412 -7.13 4.46 -9.68
N LEU A 413 -7.90 4.14 -10.71
CA LEU A 413 -7.53 4.34 -12.11
C LEU A 413 -8.44 5.40 -12.72
N THR A 414 -7.84 6.45 -13.30
CA THR A 414 -8.60 7.49 -14.02
C THR A 414 -9.28 6.93 -15.27
N ASN A 415 -8.59 6.02 -15.96
CA ASN A 415 -9.12 5.31 -17.11
C ASN A 415 -9.24 3.83 -16.76
N SER A 416 -10.47 3.30 -16.81
CA SER A 416 -10.73 1.90 -16.45
C SER A 416 -10.13 0.91 -17.45
N GLU A 417 -9.83 1.34 -18.68
CA GLU A 417 -9.11 0.54 -19.68
C GLU A 417 -7.63 0.30 -19.33
N ASP A 418 -7.06 1.11 -18.43
CA ASP A 418 -5.66 0.97 -17.99
C ASP A 418 -5.47 -0.20 -17.00
N ARG A 419 -6.54 -0.90 -16.61
CA ARG A 419 -6.51 -1.91 -15.54
C ARG A 419 -5.53 -3.06 -15.79
N LEU A 420 -5.46 -3.59 -17.01
CA LEU A 420 -4.45 -4.58 -17.36
C LEU A 420 -3.08 -3.93 -17.69
N PRO A 421 -3.02 -2.89 -18.54
CA PRO A 421 -1.76 -2.17 -18.82
C PRO A 421 -0.96 -1.75 -17.58
N ALA A 422 -1.62 -1.31 -16.51
CA ALA A 422 -0.98 -0.80 -15.30
C ALA A 422 -0.31 -1.87 -14.42
N VAL A 423 -0.56 -3.16 -14.67
CA VAL A 423 0.10 -4.28 -13.98
C VAL A 423 1.01 -5.09 -14.92
N THR A 424 0.97 -4.84 -16.23
CA THR A 424 1.74 -5.59 -17.24
C THR A 424 3.24 -5.60 -16.97
N GLY A 425 3.81 -4.50 -16.46
CA GLY A 425 5.23 -4.46 -16.12
C GLY A 425 5.60 -5.42 -15.01
N ILE A 426 4.73 -5.58 -14.00
CA ILE A 426 4.93 -6.53 -12.91
C ILE A 426 4.80 -7.96 -13.46
N THR A 427 3.76 -8.23 -14.24
CA THR A 427 3.57 -9.59 -14.79
C THR A 427 4.68 -10.00 -15.73
N THR A 428 5.19 -9.10 -16.58
CA THR A 428 6.32 -9.37 -17.48
C THR A 428 7.57 -9.84 -16.75
N GLU A 429 7.85 -9.29 -15.56
CA GLU A 429 8.97 -9.71 -14.74
C GLU A 429 8.69 -11.05 -14.02
N LEU A 430 7.46 -11.24 -13.54
CA LEU A 430 7.03 -12.50 -12.93
C LEU A 430 6.97 -13.66 -13.92
N GLU A 431 6.62 -13.44 -15.19
CA GLU A 431 6.61 -14.49 -16.23
C GLU A 431 8.00 -15.10 -16.41
N LYS A 432 9.04 -14.26 -16.43
CA LYS A 432 10.44 -14.71 -16.52
C LYS A 432 10.86 -15.48 -15.27
N LEU A 433 10.54 -14.93 -14.10
CA LEU A 433 10.93 -15.48 -12.81
C LEU A 433 10.24 -16.82 -12.52
N TRP A 434 8.93 -16.88 -12.72
CA TRP A 434 8.11 -18.05 -12.40
C TRP A 434 8.11 -19.09 -13.51
N GLN A 435 8.61 -18.73 -14.70
CA GLN A 435 8.58 -19.58 -15.90
C GLN A 435 7.15 -20.07 -16.16
N ASP A 436 6.19 -19.16 -15.99
CA ASP A 436 4.76 -19.39 -16.20
C ASP A 436 4.22 -18.25 -17.07
N SER A 437 3.07 -18.48 -17.69
CA SER A 437 2.36 -17.48 -18.47
C SER A 437 1.08 -17.07 -17.75
N HIS A 438 0.53 -15.91 -18.10
CA HIS A 438 -0.77 -15.50 -17.59
C HIS A 438 -1.70 -15.03 -18.71
N ILE A 439 -3.01 -15.16 -18.46
CA ILE A 439 -4.05 -14.58 -19.32
C ILE A 439 -4.99 -13.75 -18.45
N TYR A 440 -5.22 -12.49 -18.84
CA TYR A 440 -6.09 -11.56 -18.10
C TYR A 440 -5.89 -11.59 -16.57
N GLY A 441 -4.63 -11.56 -16.12
CA GLY A 441 -4.25 -11.56 -14.70
C GLY A 441 -4.39 -12.90 -13.96
N HIS A 442 -4.54 -14.03 -14.69
CA HIS A 442 -4.60 -15.38 -14.13
C HIS A 442 -3.42 -16.21 -14.65
N TRP A 443 -2.55 -16.66 -13.74
CA TRP A 443 -1.43 -17.55 -14.03
C TRP A 443 -1.94 -18.94 -14.40
N LEU A 444 -1.36 -19.56 -15.43
CA LEU A 444 -1.84 -20.84 -15.95
C LEU A 444 -1.75 -21.95 -14.90
N ARG A 445 -0.69 -21.97 -14.09
CA ARG A 445 -0.48 -22.98 -13.05
C ARG A 445 -1.55 -22.96 -11.96
N TRP A 446 -2.02 -21.77 -11.58
CA TRP A 446 -2.98 -21.57 -10.47
C TRP A 446 -4.31 -21.03 -10.96
N PHE A 447 -4.66 -21.29 -12.22
CA PHE A 447 -5.79 -20.64 -12.86
C PHE A 447 -7.10 -20.84 -12.09
N ILE A 448 -7.38 -22.08 -11.65
CA ILE A 448 -8.59 -22.43 -10.90
C ILE A 448 -8.64 -21.72 -9.54
N GLN A 449 -7.52 -21.71 -8.81
CA GLN A 449 -7.40 -21.01 -7.53
C GLN A 449 -7.58 -19.50 -7.69
N LEU A 450 -7.18 -18.94 -8.83
CA LEU A 450 -7.33 -17.52 -9.14
C LEU A 450 -8.74 -17.17 -9.63
N LEU A 451 -9.55 -18.12 -10.10
CA LEU A 451 -10.97 -17.88 -10.38
C LEU A 451 -11.77 -17.56 -9.11
N ALA A 452 -11.26 -17.91 -7.93
CA ALA A 452 -11.93 -17.71 -6.65
C ALA A 452 -11.79 -16.29 -6.06
N TRP A 453 -11.63 -15.29 -6.91
CA TRP A 453 -11.78 -13.91 -6.50
C TRP A 453 -13.25 -13.60 -6.17
N TYR A 454 -13.52 -12.58 -5.37
CA TYR A 454 -14.86 -12.05 -5.11
C TYR A 454 -14.84 -10.54 -4.85
N LYS A 455 -16.03 -9.93 -4.93
CA LYS A 455 -16.29 -8.54 -4.58
C LYS A 455 -16.74 -8.41 -3.13
N PRO A 456 -16.02 -7.67 -2.26
CA PRO A 456 -16.57 -7.21 -0.99
C PRO A 456 -17.87 -6.44 -1.23
N ASP A 457 -18.79 -6.47 -0.25
CA ASP A 457 -20.11 -5.85 -0.38
C ASP A 457 -20.06 -4.37 -0.74
N ILE A 458 -19.06 -3.65 -0.22
CA ILE A 458 -18.83 -2.22 -0.48
C ILE A 458 -18.30 -1.94 -1.90
N ASP A 459 -17.74 -2.94 -2.56
CA ASP A 459 -17.05 -2.85 -3.86
C ASP A 459 -17.84 -3.48 -5.00
N ARG A 460 -19.05 -3.98 -4.75
CA ARG A 460 -19.90 -4.58 -5.77
C ARG A 460 -20.21 -3.56 -6.87
N VAL A 461 -20.22 -4.04 -8.11
CA VAL A 461 -20.31 -3.16 -9.29
C VAL A 461 -21.74 -3.07 -9.85
N LYS A 462 -21.97 -2.07 -10.70
CA LYS A 462 -23.23 -1.95 -11.44
C LYS A 462 -23.23 -2.76 -12.74
N GLU A 463 -22.07 -2.90 -13.35
CA GLU A 463 -21.92 -3.52 -14.67
C GLU A 463 -20.55 -4.17 -14.81
N ARG A 464 -20.42 -5.03 -15.81
CA ARG A 464 -19.19 -5.72 -16.19
C ARG A 464 -18.77 -5.30 -17.60
N TYR A 465 -17.47 -5.08 -17.80
CA TYR A 465 -16.92 -4.60 -19.07
C TYR A 465 -16.34 -5.74 -19.91
N LEU A 466 -17.21 -6.47 -20.63
CA LEU A 466 -16.81 -7.61 -21.46
C LEU A 466 -15.97 -7.22 -22.69
N LYS A 467 -16.04 -5.96 -23.14
CA LYS A 467 -15.14 -5.39 -24.15
C LYS A 467 -13.71 -5.18 -23.65
N ARG A 468 -13.51 -5.20 -22.33
CA ARG A 468 -12.19 -5.07 -21.70
C ARG A 468 -11.57 -6.43 -21.46
N ALA A 469 -12.30 -7.34 -20.82
CA ALA A 469 -11.82 -8.68 -20.47
C ALA A 469 -12.96 -9.72 -20.40
N PRO A 470 -12.65 -11.02 -20.47
CA PRO A 470 -13.61 -12.11 -20.27
C PRO A 470 -14.30 -12.05 -18.90
N SER A 471 -15.49 -12.65 -18.79
CA SER A 471 -16.31 -12.54 -17.57
C SER A 471 -15.66 -13.13 -16.32
N TRP A 472 -14.85 -14.16 -16.50
CA TRP A 472 -14.17 -14.87 -15.43
C TRP A 472 -12.96 -14.12 -14.85
N SER A 473 -12.47 -13.09 -15.55
CA SER A 473 -11.33 -12.31 -15.09
C SER A 473 -11.76 -11.16 -14.18
N TRP A 474 -11.05 -10.94 -13.08
CA TRP A 474 -11.17 -9.76 -12.22
C TRP A 474 -10.94 -8.44 -12.98
N VAL A 475 -10.27 -8.48 -14.14
CA VAL A 475 -10.07 -7.32 -15.02
C VAL A 475 -11.41 -6.83 -15.60
N SER A 476 -12.44 -7.68 -15.69
CA SER A 476 -13.73 -7.28 -16.28
C SER A 476 -14.61 -6.40 -15.37
N VAL A 477 -14.21 -6.16 -14.12
CA VAL A 477 -14.93 -5.30 -13.16
C VAL A 477 -14.01 -4.23 -12.56
N ASP A 478 -14.56 -3.08 -12.19
CA ASP A 478 -13.82 -1.99 -11.51
C ASP A 478 -13.87 -2.14 -10.00
N GLY A 479 -12.99 -1.47 -9.25
CA GLY A 479 -12.93 -1.47 -7.77
C GLY A 479 -12.19 -2.67 -7.16
N GLY A 480 -12.10 -2.72 -5.84
CA GLY A 480 -11.35 -3.72 -5.09
C GLY A 480 -11.88 -5.15 -5.30
N ILE A 481 -10.98 -6.13 -5.31
CA ILE A 481 -11.33 -7.57 -5.25
C ILE A 481 -10.54 -8.25 -4.12
N ARG A 482 -11.05 -9.38 -3.64
CA ARG A 482 -10.38 -10.24 -2.65
C ARG A 482 -10.38 -11.68 -3.17
N PHE A 483 -9.59 -12.55 -2.55
CA PHE A 483 -9.57 -13.98 -2.84
C PHE A 483 -10.03 -14.77 -1.62
N GLU A 484 -10.68 -15.90 -1.85
CA GLU A 484 -10.87 -16.93 -0.83
C GLU A 484 -9.65 -17.84 -0.80
N ASP A 485 -9.17 -18.17 0.40
CA ASP A 485 -7.96 -18.98 0.63
C ASP A 485 -8.02 -19.76 1.95
N PRO A 486 -7.28 -20.90 2.03
CA PRO A 486 -6.66 -21.62 0.91
C PRO A 486 -7.70 -22.44 0.13
N ILE A 487 -7.42 -22.75 -1.15
CA ILE A 487 -8.27 -23.62 -1.99
C ILE A 487 -7.51 -24.88 -2.37
N GLU A 488 -8.10 -26.02 -2.05
CA GLU A 488 -7.69 -27.34 -2.52
C GLU A 488 -8.59 -27.73 -3.71
N VAL A 489 -8.00 -27.76 -4.91
CA VAL A 489 -8.70 -28.16 -6.13
C VAL A 489 -8.91 -29.67 -6.10
N GLU A 490 -10.16 -30.13 -6.24
CA GLU A 490 -10.51 -31.55 -6.16
C GLU A 490 -10.59 -32.17 -7.56
N ASP A 491 -11.64 -31.85 -8.32
CA ASP A 491 -11.95 -32.44 -9.62
C ASP A 491 -12.08 -31.41 -10.75
N ALA A 492 -11.96 -30.11 -10.45
CA ALA A 492 -11.99 -29.07 -11.46
C ALA A 492 -10.71 -29.10 -12.31
N THR A 493 -10.87 -29.04 -13.63
CA THR A 493 -9.76 -28.93 -14.59
C THR A 493 -10.04 -27.82 -15.60
N VAL A 494 -8.98 -27.24 -16.15
CA VAL A 494 -9.09 -26.12 -17.08
C VAL A 494 -8.27 -26.37 -18.35
N GLU A 495 -8.88 -26.07 -19.50
CA GLU A 495 -8.25 -26.10 -20.81
C GLU A 495 -8.28 -24.69 -21.40
N ILE A 496 -7.11 -24.14 -21.72
CA ILE A 496 -6.97 -22.82 -22.34
C ILE A 496 -7.02 -22.98 -23.86
N LEU A 497 -8.14 -22.59 -24.47
CA LEU A 497 -8.33 -22.72 -25.93
C LEU A 497 -7.71 -21.55 -26.69
N THR A 498 -7.86 -20.33 -26.15
CA THR A 498 -7.24 -19.10 -26.65
C THR A 498 -6.93 -18.17 -25.48
N ALA A 499 -6.31 -17.01 -25.75
CA ALA A 499 -6.09 -15.97 -24.74
C ALA A 499 -7.37 -15.48 -24.04
N ALA A 500 -8.55 -15.59 -24.70
CA ALA A 500 -9.83 -15.13 -24.17
C ALA A 500 -10.85 -16.25 -23.90
N THR A 501 -10.60 -17.47 -24.41
CA THR A 501 -11.55 -18.59 -24.33
C THR A 501 -10.97 -19.70 -23.47
N VAL A 502 -11.71 -20.07 -22.44
CA VAL A 502 -11.31 -21.08 -21.46
C VAL A 502 -12.45 -22.07 -21.27
N ARG A 503 -12.11 -23.36 -21.27
CA ARG A 503 -13.02 -24.45 -20.96
C ARG A 503 -12.73 -24.96 -19.55
N LEU A 504 -13.73 -24.90 -18.68
CA LEU A 504 -13.68 -25.41 -17.32
C LEU A 504 -14.46 -26.74 -17.28
N SER A 505 -13.84 -27.80 -16.79
CA SER A 505 -14.54 -29.06 -16.49
C SER A 505 -14.67 -29.19 -14.99
N CYS A 506 -15.89 -29.19 -14.47
CA CYS A 506 -16.17 -29.22 -13.03
C CYS A 506 -17.55 -29.82 -12.76
N ARG A 507 -17.87 -30.10 -11.49
CA ARG A 507 -19.25 -30.39 -11.10
C ARG A 507 -20.11 -29.13 -11.27
N ILE A 508 -21.30 -29.32 -11.80
CA ILE A 508 -22.30 -28.28 -11.99
C ILE A 508 -23.60 -28.65 -11.28
N LEU A 509 -24.27 -27.64 -10.76
CA LEU A 509 -25.49 -27.81 -9.97
C LEU A 509 -26.42 -26.62 -10.23
N GLU A 510 -27.70 -26.88 -10.46
CA GLU A 510 -28.73 -25.84 -10.58
C GLU A 510 -29.34 -25.55 -9.20
N TYR A 511 -29.88 -24.35 -8.99
CA TYR A 511 -30.47 -23.99 -7.70
C TYR A 511 -31.64 -24.92 -7.31
N ASP A 512 -32.43 -25.32 -8.30
CA ASP A 512 -33.58 -26.21 -8.10
C ASP A 512 -33.18 -27.65 -7.74
N ASP A 513 -31.94 -28.07 -8.06
CA ASP A 513 -31.40 -29.38 -7.67
C ASP A 513 -30.97 -29.41 -6.20
N ILE A 514 -30.93 -28.26 -5.50
CA ILE A 514 -30.59 -28.19 -4.08
C ILE A 514 -31.81 -28.50 -3.23
N ASP A 515 -31.69 -29.55 -2.41
CA ASP A 515 -32.63 -29.86 -1.33
C ASP A 515 -32.96 -28.59 -0.53
N GLU A 516 -34.26 -28.29 -0.40
CA GLU A 516 -34.78 -27.10 0.27
C GLU A 516 -34.18 -26.91 1.68
N PHE A 517 -33.94 -28.00 2.41
CA PHE A 517 -33.36 -27.96 3.75
C PHE A 517 -31.87 -27.60 3.79
N LYS A 518 -31.19 -27.65 2.64
CA LYS A 518 -29.76 -27.33 2.51
C LYS A 518 -29.50 -25.98 1.88
N ARG A 519 -30.52 -25.30 1.34
CA ARG A 519 -30.37 -24.00 0.67
C ARG A 519 -29.77 -22.93 1.59
N ASP A 520 -30.12 -22.93 2.88
CA ASP A 520 -29.55 -22.02 3.88
C ASP A 520 -28.04 -22.24 4.15
N SER A 521 -27.48 -23.35 3.68
CA SER A 521 -26.04 -23.65 3.77
C SER A 521 -25.22 -23.10 2.58
N VAL A 522 -25.89 -22.47 1.60
CA VAL A 522 -25.29 -21.86 0.42
C VAL A 522 -25.16 -20.35 0.64
N LEU A 523 -23.93 -19.84 0.61
CA LEU A 523 -23.63 -18.42 0.75
C LEU A 523 -23.16 -17.85 -0.57
N GLU A 524 -24.05 -17.13 -1.26
CA GLU A 524 -23.72 -16.41 -2.48
C GLU A 524 -23.06 -15.06 -2.20
N ARG A 525 -22.07 -14.73 -3.04
CA ARG A 525 -21.37 -13.45 -3.07
C ARG A 525 -21.40 -12.89 -4.49
N PRO A 526 -22.49 -12.22 -4.88
CA PRO A 526 -22.61 -11.66 -6.22
C PRO A 526 -21.59 -10.55 -6.44
N ASP A 527 -21.07 -10.44 -7.67
CA ASP A 527 -20.16 -9.39 -8.07
C ASP A 527 -20.88 -8.01 -8.18
N PHE A 528 -22.22 -8.03 -8.26
CA PHE A 528 -23.05 -6.86 -8.55
C PHE A 528 -23.87 -6.35 -7.36
N ILE A 529 -24.18 -5.05 -7.36
CA ILE A 529 -25.13 -4.48 -6.38
C ILE A 529 -26.53 -5.04 -6.61
N ASN A 530 -27.34 -5.18 -5.54
CA ASN A 530 -28.66 -5.82 -5.61
C ASN A 530 -29.58 -5.25 -6.70
N THR A 531 -29.51 -3.96 -7.00
CA THR A 531 -30.32 -3.33 -8.05
C THR A 531 -29.87 -3.68 -9.47
N ALA A 532 -28.60 -4.05 -9.65
CA ALA A 532 -28.03 -4.47 -10.93
C ALA A 532 -28.14 -5.99 -11.14
N VAL A 533 -28.19 -6.77 -10.05
CA VAL A 533 -28.38 -8.23 -10.07
C VAL A 533 -29.60 -8.62 -10.90
N THR A 534 -30.75 -7.95 -10.74
CA THR A 534 -31.95 -8.22 -11.55
C THR A 534 -31.77 -7.89 -13.05
N ALA A 535 -30.98 -6.86 -13.37
CA ALA A 535 -30.73 -6.46 -14.76
C ALA A 535 -29.78 -7.43 -15.49
N GLU A 536 -28.78 -7.97 -14.79
CA GLU A 536 -27.84 -8.96 -15.32
C GLU A 536 -28.42 -10.37 -15.36
N LEU A 537 -29.23 -10.75 -14.37
CA LEU A 537 -29.89 -12.05 -14.29
C LEU A 537 -31.07 -12.17 -15.27
N GLY A 538 -31.87 -11.11 -15.40
CA GLY A 538 -33.18 -11.20 -16.05
C GLY A 538 -34.04 -12.28 -15.39
N ASP A 539 -34.67 -13.14 -16.20
CA ASP A 539 -35.45 -14.32 -15.76
C ASP A 539 -34.60 -15.61 -15.70
N LYS A 540 -33.27 -15.53 -15.83
CA LYS A 540 -32.40 -16.71 -15.86
C LYS A 540 -31.96 -17.12 -14.47
N GLU A 541 -32.02 -18.41 -14.20
CA GLU A 541 -31.52 -18.98 -12.96
C GLU A 541 -29.99 -19.13 -12.98
N CYS A 542 -29.38 -18.85 -11.83
CA CYS A 542 -27.97 -19.08 -11.61
C CYS A 542 -27.67 -20.58 -11.54
N GLN A 543 -26.49 -20.93 -12.03
CA GLN A 543 -25.91 -22.26 -11.85
C GLN A 543 -24.64 -22.11 -11.01
N TYR A 544 -24.26 -23.20 -10.33
CA TYR A 544 -23.09 -23.27 -9.48
C TYR A 544 -22.03 -24.18 -10.09
N LEU A 545 -20.79 -23.73 -10.11
CA LEU A 545 -19.65 -24.50 -10.62
C LEU A 545 -18.67 -24.74 -9.48
N LEU A 546 -18.44 -26.00 -9.09
CA LEU A 546 -17.51 -26.30 -8.00
C LEU A 546 -16.06 -26.14 -8.46
N LEU A 547 -15.28 -25.29 -7.77
CA LEU A 547 -13.85 -25.13 -8.02
C LEU A 547 -13.00 -26.03 -7.12
N GLY A 548 -13.43 -26.25 -5.87
CA GLY A 548 -12.69 -27.04 -4.90
C GLY A 548 -13.20 -26.86 -3.48
N LYS A 549 -12.34 -27.16 -2.50
CA LYS A 549 -12.62 -27.10 -1.06
C LYS A 549 -11.73 -26.09 -0.35
N THR A 550 -12.21 -25.55 0.76
CA THR A 550 -11.44 -24.67 1.65
C THR A 550 -11.65 -25.06 3.12
N ARG A 551 -10.67 -24.74 3.98
CA ARG A 551 -10.69 -25.00 5.43
C ARG A 551 -10.43 -23.69 6.17
N LYS A 552 -11.14 -23.45 7.28
CA LYS A 552 -10.91 -22.27 8.13
C LYS A 552 -9.84 -22.57 9.18
N ASP A 553 -8.78 -21.75 9.24
CA ASP A 553 -7.56 -22.02 10.03
C ASP A 553 -7.76 -22.12 11.56
N ASP A 554 -8.86 -21.61 12.12
CA ASP A 554 -9.01 -21.53 13.59
C ASP A 554 -9.80 -22.67 14.25
N ASN A 555 -10.49 -23.55 13.51
CA ASN A 555 -11.21 -24.69 14.11
C ASN A 555 -11.38 -25.83 13.09
N ARG A 556 -10.81 -26.99 13.40
CA ARG A 556 -10.64 -28.19 12.55
C ARG A 556 -11.91 -28.92 12.05
N GLU A 557 -13.12 -28.34 12.01
CA GLU A 557 -14.32 -29.20 11.90
C GLU A 557 -15.33 -28.96 10.76
N SER A 558 -15.07 -28.12 9.75
CA SER A 558 -15.90 -28.20 8.52
C SER A 558 -15.16 -27.79 7.25
N GLU A 559 -15.01 -28.74 6.32
CA GLU A 559 -14.65 -28.47 4.93
C GLU A 559 -15.81 -27.73 4.26
N ARG A 560 -15.47 -26.69 3.50
CA ARG A 560 -16.45 -25.90 2.74
C ARG A 560 -16.17 -26.04 1.25
N GLY A 561 -17.23 -26.08 0.46
CA GLY A 561 -17.14 -26.03 -0.99
C GLY A 561 -17.00 -24.61 -1.46
N LEU A 562 -16.19 -24.39 -2.48
CA LEU A 562 -16.04 -23.10 -3.12
C LEU A 562 -16.34 -23.23 -4.60
N GLY A 563 -17.19 -22.35 -5.11
CA GLY A 563 -17.62 -22.40 -6.49
C GLY A 563 -17.88 -21.03 -7.11
N LEU A 564 -18.09 -21.02 -8.43
CA LEU A 564 -18.54 -19.84 -9.16
C LEU A 564 -20.06 -19.81 -9.22
N LEU A 565 -20.61 -18.60 -9.06
CA LEU A 565 -21.98 -18.28 -9.42
C LEU A 565 -21.99 -17.82 -10.89
N VAL A 566 -22.73 -18.52 -11.75
CA VAL A 566 -22.70 -18.28 -13.20
C VAL A 566 -24.08 -18.24 -13.83
N LEU A 567 -24.17 -17.60 -15.00
CA LEU A 567 -25.35 -17.59 -15.87
C LEU A 567 -25.04 -18.19 -17.23
N LYS A 568 -25.93 -19.03 -17.72
CA LYS A 568 -25.86 -19.57 -19.08
C LYS A 568 -26.35 -18.52 -20.09
N THR A 569 -25.46 -18.08 -20.96
CA THR A 569 -25.76 -17.07 -21.98
C THR A 569 -26.49 -17.70 -23.16
N ASN A 570 -27.07 -16.86 -24.03
CA ASN A 570 -27.76 -17.35 -25.23
C ASN A 570 -26.79 -18.00 -26.24
N SER A 571 -25.49 -17.70 -26.14
CA SER A 571 -24.44 -18.34 -26.96
C SER A 571 -24.01 -19.71 -26.43
N GLY A 572 -24.55 -20.16 -25.29
CA GLY A 572 -24.16 -21.40 -24.62
C GLY A 572 -22.91 -21.30 -23.74
N CYS A 573 -22.32 -20.10 -23.62
CA CYS A 573 -21.22 -19.85 -22.69
C CYS A 573 -21.74 -19.58 -21.27
N TYR A 574 -20.82 -19.59 -20.31
CA TYR A 574 -21.12 -19.38 -18.90
C TYR A 574 -20.49 -18.07 -18.41
N ARG A 575 -21.35 -17.09 -18.13
CA ARG A 575 -20.95 -15.78 -17.61
C ARG A 575 -20.80 -15.86 -16.10
N ARG A 576 -19.64 -15.44 -15.58
CA ARG A 576 -19.48 -15.26 -14.13
C ARG A 576 -20.33 -14.08 -13.62
N VAL A 577 -21.05 -14.30 -12.53
CA VAL A 577 -21.80 -13.26 -11.81
C VAL A 577 -21.49 -13.18 -10.31
N GLY A 578 -20.68 -14.10 -9.78
CA GLY A 578 -20.23 -14.04 -8.39
C GLY A 578 -19.42 -15.26 -7.97
N LEU A 579 -19.18 -15.35 -6.67
CA LEU A 579 -18.62 -16.50 -5.98
C LEU A 579 -19.69 -17.12 -5.08
N VAL A 580 -19.57 -18.41 -4.74
CA VAL A 580 -20.47 -19.11 -3.82
C VAL A 580 -19.68 -20.01 -2.88
N ILE A 581 -20.10 -20.06 -1.62
CA ILE A 581 -19.52 -20.92 -0.58
C ILE A 581 -20.60 -21.90 -0.10
N PHE A 582 -20.27 -23.18 -0.06
CA PHE A 582 -21.13 -24.26 0.42
C PHE A 582 -20.64 -24.74 1.79
N MET A 583 -21.48 -24.61 2.82
CA MET A 583 -21.16 -25.10 4.16
C MET A 583 -21.42 -26.60 4.32
N ASP A 584 -22.20 -27.20 3.42
CA ASP A 584 -22.48 -28.64 3.36
C ASP A 584 -22.02 -29.23 2.02
N MET A 585 -20.94 -30.01 2.05
CA MET A 585 -20.39 -30.66 0.86
C MET A 585 -21.26 -31.81 0.31
N SER A 586 -22.22 -32.32 1.10
CA SER A 586 -23.10 -33.39 0.62
C SER A 586 -24.05 -32.94 -0.50
N ILE A 587 -24.23 -31.62 -0.70
CA ILE A 587 -24.95 -31.03 -1.83
C ILE A 587 -24.35 -31.49 -3.17
N TRP A 588 -23.04 -31.71 -3.22
CA TRP A 588 -22.32 -32.07 -4.44
C TRP A 588 -22.22 -33.58 -4.70
N GLY A 589 -22.90 -34.40 -3.89
CA GLY A 589 -22.79 -35.87 -3.95
C GLY A 589 -23.31 -36.49 -5.25
N GLU A 590 -24.37 -35.93 -5.83
CA GLU A 590 -25.00 -36.40 -7.07
C GLU A 590 -24.76 -35.44 -8.26
N ALA A 591 -24.00 -34.37 -8.04
CA ALA A 591 -23.77 -33.35 -9.05
C ALA A 591 -23.00 -33.91 -10.26
N GLY A 592 -23.54 -33.67 -11.45
CA GLY A 592 -22.93 -34.12 -12.70
C GLY A 592 -21.66 -33.35 -13.04
N HIS A 593 -20.69 -34.04 -13.64
CA HIS A 593 -19.48 -33.41 -14.17
C HIS A 593 -19.68 -32.98 -15.63
N GLN A 594 -19.37 -31.73 -15.95
CA GLN A 594 -19.54 -31.19 -17.30
C GLN A 594 -18.35 -30.29 -17.70
N SER A 595 -18.05 -30.26 -18.99
CA SER A 595 -17.10 -29.32 -19.58
C SER A 595 -17.85 -28.16 -20.23
N ILE A 596 -17.57 -26.94 -19.76
CA ILE A 596 -18.26 -25.72 -20.17
C ILE A 596 -17.28 -24.64 -20.60
N GLU A 597 -17.70 -23.74 -21.48
CA GLU A 597 -16.89 -22.59 -21.88
C GLU A 597 -17.30 -21.35 -21.09
N LEU A 598 -16.34 -20.73 -20.40
CA LEU A 598 -16.57 -19.48 -19.69
C LEU A 598 -16.64 -18.33 -20.70
N GLU A 599 -17.53 -17.37 -20.45
CA GLU A 599 -17.82 -16.30 -21.41
C GLU A 599 -16.57 -15.48 -21.73
N PRO A 600 -16.14 -15.44 -23.01
CA PRO A 600 -14.93 -14.77 -23.44
C PRO A 600 -15.12 -13.24 -23.51
N LYS A 601 -14.02 -12.55 -23.80
CA LYS A 601 -14.04 -11.12 -24.14
C LYS A 601 -14.92 -10.87 -25.37
N GLU A 602 -15.77 -9.85 -25.32
CA GLU A 602 -16.54 -9.38 -26.48
C GLU A 602 -15.61 -8.79 -27.55
N ARG A 603 -15.94 -9.04 -28.82
CA ARG A 603 -15.16 -8.56 -29.96
C ARG A 603 -15.44 -7.10 -30.30
#